data_AF-A0A2S4MFE5-F1
#
_entry.id   AF-A0A2S4MFE5-F1
#
_cell.length_a   1.000
_cell.length_b   1.000
_cell.length_c   1.000
_cell.angle_alpha   90.00
_cell.angle_beta   90.00
_cell.angle_gamma   90.00
#
_symmetry.space_group_name_H-M   'P 1'
#
loop_
_entity.id
_entity.type
_entity.pdbx_description
1 polymer ?
#
loop_
_entity_poly.entity_id
_entity_poly.type
_entity_poly.pdbx_seq_one_letter_code
_entity_poly.pdbx_strand_id
1 'polypeptide(L)'
;MSDGAEDAHFEKWTRYLRETRAAAEPWEKAAVEYQKFAVEYSKLLVTNLYVLNAGGLISLPALSVFLGVSSLPRPERMWILGLSASGFAAGLVLAALCSLFVYFNFQTHGQLARMRSEQDKFYVGVVLGIVGQHEEERAKTQAELAKKLKELGQKVNGTFRAAHVCGWLSLFSFLAAAGWLATNLR
;
A
#
# COMPACT_ATOMS: atom_id res chain seq x y z
N MET A 1 -21.33 -53.50 -12.29
CA MET A 1 -21.00 -52.50 -13.33
C MET A 1 -21.00 -51.06 -12.79
N SER A 2 -20.98 -50.81 -11.47
CA SER A 2 -20.90 -49.45 -10.91
C SER A 2 -19.46 -48.95 -10.66
N ASP A 3 -18.48 -49.84 -10.50
CA ASP A 3 -17.10 -49.45 -10.15
C ASP A 3 -16.44 -48.48 -11.14
N GLY A 4 -16.68 -48.63 -12.45
CA GLY A 4 -16.06 -47.77 -13.47
C GLY A 4 -16.56 -46.32 -13.48
N ALA A 5 -17.75 -46.04 -12.94
CA ALA A 5 -18.28 -44.68 -12.86
C ALA A 5 -17.73 -43.93 -11.64
N GLU A 6 -17.53 -44.63 -10.52
CA GLU A 6 -16.92 -44.09 -9.31
C GLU A 6 -15.44 -43.77 -9.53
N ASP A 7 -14.71 -44.65 -10.22
CA ASP A 7 -13.30 -44.46 -10.57
C ASP A 7 -13.10 -43.23 -11.47
N ALA A 8 -13.93 -43.05 -12.49
CA ALA A 8 -13.87 -41.90 -13.40
C ALA A 8 -14.20 -40.58 -12.70
N HIS A 9 -15.15 -40.59 -11.76
CA HIS A 9 -15.48 -39.42 -10.96
C HIS A 9 -14.33 -39.03 -10.01
N PHE A 10 -13.71 -40.03 -9.37
CA PHE A 10 -12.56 -39.81 -8.49
C PHE A 10 -11.33 -39.27 -9.24
N GLU A 11 -11.03 -39.81 -10.42
CA GLU A 11 -9.94 -39.32 -11.28
C GLU A 11 -10.17 -37.86 -11.70
N LYS A 12 -11.40 -37.53 -12.10
CA LYS A 12 -11.78 -36.16 -12.46
C LYS A 12 -11.62 -35.19 -11.28
N TRP A 13 -12.00 -35.61 -10.07
CA TRP A 13 -11.88 -34.79 -8.86
C TRP A 13 -10.42 -34.58 -8.44
N THR A 14 -9.60 -35.63 -8.46
CA THR A 14 -8.18 -35.53 -8.13
C THR A 14 -7.42 -34.65 -9.13
N ARG A 15 -7.76 -34.73 -10.42
CA ARG A 15 -7.25 -33.82 -11.45
C ARG A 15 -7.61 -32.37 -11.17
N TYR A 16 -8.86 -32.10 -10.81
CA TYR A 16 -9.31 -30.76 -10.44
C TYR A 16 -8.56 -30.17 -9.26
N LEU A 17 -8.40 -30.94 -8.18
CA LEU A 17 -7.63 -30.49 -7.01
C LEU A 17 -6.17 -30.17 -7.37
N ARG A 18 -5.56 -30.96 -8.25
CA ARG A 18 -4.19 -30.73 -8.72
C ARG A 18 -4.08 -29.46 -9.57
N GLU A 19 -4.94 -29.30 -10.57
CA GLU A 19 -4.88 -28.17 -11.50
C GLU A 19 -5.27 -26.86 -10.81
N THR A 20 -6.28 -26.87 -9.93
CA THR A 20 -6.66 -25.68 -9.16
C THR A 20 -5.55 -25.24 -8.21
N ARG A 21 -4.90 -26.18 -7.53
CA ARG A 21 -3.73 -25.87 -6.69
C ARG A 21 -2.61 -25.27 -7.51
N ALA A 22 -2.27 -25.88 -8.65
CA ALA A 22 -1.21 -25.39 -9.53
C ALA A 22 -1.49 -23.98 -10.06
N ALA A 23 -2.74 -23.67 -10.39
CA ALA A 23 -3.15 -22.35 -10.85
C ALA A 23 -3.20 -21.30 -9.72
N ALA A 24 -3.60 -21.70 -8.51
CA ALA A 24 -3.75 -20.83 -7.35
C ALA A 24 -2.42 -20.49 -6.67
N GLU A 25 -1.48 -21.44 -6.63
CA GLU A 25 -0.26 -21.36 -5.83
C GLU A 25 0.60 -20.11 -6.12
N PRO A 26 0.83 -19.69 -7.38
CA PRO A 26 1.57 -18.46 -7.67
C PRO A 26 0.93 -17.22 -7.05
N TRP A 27 -0.40 -17.12 -7.12
CA TRP A 27 -1.15 -15.99 -6.59
C TRP A 27 -1.20 -15.99 -5.07
N GLU A 28 -1.31 -17.16 -4.44
CA GLU A 28 -1.29 -17.29 -2.99
C GLU A 28 0.09 -16.91 -2.43
N LYS A 29 1.18 -17.32 -3.09
CA LYS A 29 2.54 -16.88 -2.76
C LYS A 29 2.68 -15.35 -2.90
N ALA A 30 2.24 -14.79 -4.02
CA ALA A 30 2.27 -13.34 -4.24
C ALA A 30 1.46 -12.57 -3.19
N ALA A 31 0.29 -13.08 -2.78
CA ALA A 31 -0.52 -12.46 -1.74
C ALA A 31 0.20 -12.39 -0.38
N VAL A 32 0.94 -13.44 -0.02
CA VAL A 32 1.77 -13.47 1.19
C VAL A 32 2.96 -12.51 1.06
N GLU A 33 3.60 -12.44 -0.11
CA GLU A 33 4.70 -11.50 -0.36
C GLU A 33 4.24 -10.05 -0.24
N TYR A 34 3.09 -9.69 -0.81
CA TYR A 34 2.54 -8.33 -0.67
C TYR A 34 2.27 -7.96 0.80
N GLN A 35 1.87 -8.90 1.64
CA GLN A 35 1.72 -8.64 3.08
C GLN A 35 3.06 -8.34 3.75
N LYS A 36 4.14 -9.05 3.36
CA LYS A 36 5.50 -8.76 3.86
C LYS A 36 5.95 -7.38 3.40
N PHE A 37 5.78 -7.06 2.11
CA PHE A 37 6.13 -5.76 1.54
C PHE A 37 5.37 -4.60 2.18
N ALA A 38 4.09 -4.81 2.56
CA ALA A 38 3.33 -3.80 3.29
C ALA A 38 4.04 -3.34 4.58
N VAL A 39 4.68 -4.28 5.30
CA VAL A 39 5.39 -4.01 6.56
C VAL A 39 6.80 -3.48 6.31
N GLU A 40 7.52 -4.02 5.34
CA GLU A 40 8.90 -3.62 5.06
C GLU A 40 8.99 -2.21 4.46
N TYR A 41 8.17 -1.91 3.44
CA TYR A 41 8.20 -0.60 2.78
C TYR A 41 7.61 0.51 3.65
N SER A 42 6.60 0.22 4.47
CA SER A 42 6.10 1.20 5.45
C SER A 42 7.20 1.57 6.44
N LYS A 43 7.97 0.59 6.95
CA LYS A 43 9.13 0.88 7.81
C LYS A 43 10.18 1.73 7.11
N LEU A 44 10.53 1.42 5.86
CA LEU A 44 11.55 2.18 5.12
C LEU A 44 11.12 3.64 4.90
N LEU A 45 9.86 3.87 4.54
CA LEU A 45 9.30 5.21 4.38
C LEU A 45 9.22 5.97 5.70
N VAL A 46 8.81 5.30 6.78
CA VAL A 46 8.86 5.85 8.12
C VAL A 46 10.29 6.29 8.42
N THR A 47 11.29 5.41 8.28
CA THR A 47 12.68 5.74 8.58
C THR A 47 13.16 6.97 7.81
N ASN A 48 12.92 7.06 6.50
CA ASN A 48 13.49 8.17 5.72
C ASN A 48 12.74 9.50 5.95
N LEU A 49 11.41 9.52 5.82
CA LEU A 49 10.64 10.77 5.89
C LEU A 49 10.38 11.23 7.33
N TYR A 50 10.21 10.31 8.28
CA TYR A 50 10.13 10.71 9.69
C TYR A 50 11.47 11.21 10.19
N VAL A 51 12.60 10.55 9.90
CA VAL A 51 13.89 11.01 10.43
C VAL A 51 14.24 12.40 9.90
N LEU A 52 13.92 12.72 8.65
CA LEU A 52 14.09 14.07 8.12
C LEU A 52 13.26 15.10 8.90
N ASN A 53 11.93 14.91 8.97
CA ASN A 53 11.05 15.90 9.61
C ASN A 53 11.22 15.96 11.15
N ALA A 54 11.37 14.81 11.81
CA ALA A 54 11.62 14.73 13.24
C ALA A 54 13.03 15.26 13.59
N GLY A 55 14.04 14.94 12.79
CA GLY A 55 15.39 15.47 12.95
C GLY A 55 15.43 16.99 12.81
N GLY A 56 14.67 17.53 11.85
CA GLY A 56 14.43 18.97 11.73
C GLY A 56 13.84 19.56 13.02
N LEU A 57 12.75 19.00 13.53
CA LEU A 57 12.12 19.45 14.78
C LEU A 57 13.05 19.37 16.00
N ILE A 58 13.75 18.25 16.17
CA ILE A 58 14.62 17.99 17.33
C ILE A 58 15.85 18.91 17.28
N SER A 59 16.34 19.25 16.10
CA SER A 59 17.50 20.15 15.94
C SER A 59 17.17 21.63 16.12
N LEU A 60 15.88 22.04 16.07
CA LEU A 60 15.48 23.45 16.19
C LEU A 60 16.04 24.17 17.43
N PRO A 61 16.02 23.60 18.66
CA PRO A 61 16.60 24.27 19.82
C PRO A 61 18.10 24.52 19.68
N ALA A 62 18.86 23.51 19.25
CA ALA A 62 20.31 23.62 19.04
C ALA A 62 20.64 24.65 17.95
N LEU A 63 19.91 24.61 16.83
CA LEU A 63 20.03 25.57 15.75
C LEU A 63 19.67 26.99 16.22
N SER A 64 18.64 27.15 17.05
CA SER A 64 18.24 28.47 17.56
C SER A 64 19.30 29.12 18.46
N VAL A 65 20.05 28.32 19.22
CA VAL A 65 21.16 28.81 20.04
C VAL A 65 22.37 29.12 19.17
N PHE A 66 22.74 28.20 18.28
CA PHE A 66 23.89 28.36 17.39
C PHE A 66 23.77 29.57 16.47
N LEU A 67 22.56 29.84 15.99
CA LEU A 67 22.29 30.90 15.00
C LEU A 67 21.85 32.22 15.66
N GLY A 68 21.93 32.33 17.00
CA GLY A 68 21.63 33.57 17.72
C GLY A 68 20.15 33.95 17.80
N VAL A 69 19.24 33.13 17.26
CA VAL A 69 17.77 33.36 17.31
C VAL A 69 17.25 33.45 18.74
N SER A 70 17.93 32.80 19.69
CA SER A 70 17.60 32.88 21.11
C SER A 70 17.64 34.32 21.66
N SER A 71 18.45 35.20 21.05
CA SER A 71 18.60 36.62 21.42
C SER A 71 17.53 37.54 20.82
N LEU A 72 16.76 37.07 19.83
CA LEU A 72 15.71 37.87 19.19
C LEU A 72 14.52 38.11 20.14
N PRO A 73 13.75 39.21 19.94
CA PRO A 73 12.48 39.43 20.60
C PRO A 73 11.55 38.21 20.45
N ARG A 74 10.80 37.92 21.52
CA ARG A 74 9.85 36.79 21.56
C ARG A 74 8.95 36.66 20.33
N PRO A 75 8.32 37.73 19.77
CA PRO A 75 7.45 37.59 18.61
C PRO A 75 8.21 37.15 17.34
N GLU A 76 9.37 37.71 17.07
CA GLU A 76 10.22 37.35 15.91
C GLU A 76 10.72 35.92 16.03
N ARG A 77 11.18 35.54 17.22
CA ARG A 77 11.60 34.17 17.52
C ARG A 77 10.46 33.16 17.32
N MET A 78 9.26 33.48 17.81
CA MET A 78 8.09 32.62 17.61
C MET A 78 7.71 32.50 16.13
N TRP A 79 7.84 33.57 15.36
CA TRP A 79 7.55 33.54 13.93
C TRP A 79 8.53 32.63 13.18
N ILE A 80 9.84 32.79 13.40
CA ILE A 80 10.87 32.02 12.72
C ILE A 80 10.82 30.54 13.13
N LEU A 81 10.88 30.27 14.44
CA LEU A 81 10.94 28.90 14.94
C LEU A 81 9.57 28.21 14.89
N GLY A 82 8.49 28.92 15.17
CA GLY A 82 7.14 28.37 15.17
C GLY A 82 6.67 27.99 13.78
N LEU A 83 6.92 28.83 12.77
CA LEU A 83 6.57 28.48 11.39
C LEU A 83 7.38 27.30 10.88
N SER A 84 8.70 27.28 11.15
CA SER A 84 9.58 26.15 10.82
C SER A 84 9.14 24.85 11.51
N ALA A 85 8.82 24.91 12.81
CA ALA A 85 8.33 23.76 13.57
C ALA A 85 6.99 23.25 13.01
N SER A 86 6.07 24.16 12.66
CA SER A 86 4.78 23.78 12.07
C SER A 86 4.96 23.09 10.71
N GLY A 87 5.89 23.55 9.88
CA GLY A 87 6.21 22.93 8.60
C GLY A 87 6.81 21.52 8.76
N PHE A 88 7.76 21.34 9.68
CA PHE A 88 8.28 20.00 9.97
C PHE A 88 7.22 19.07 10.58
N ALA A 89 6.36 19.58 11.46
CA ALA A 89 5.28 18.79 12.05
C ALA A 89 4.25 18.36 10.99
N ALA A 90 3.85 19.27 10.09
CA ALA A 90 2.99 18.94 8.96
C ALA A 90 3.64 17.91 8.04
N GLY A 91 4.94 18.05 7.76
CA GLY A 91 5.72 17.08 7.00
C GLY A 91 5.73 15.69 7.65
N LEU A 92 5.80 15.61 8.97
CA LEU A 92 5.75 14.35 9.73
C LEU A 92 4.36 13.68 9.65
N VAL A 93 3.27 14.45 9.75
CA VAL A 93 1.91 13.92 9.55
C VAL A 93 1.74 13.40 8.12
N LEU A 94 2.24 14.12 7.12
CA LEU A 94 2.19 13.68 5.72
C LEU A 94 3.02 12.42 5.48
N ALA A 95 4.18 12.28 6.14
CA ALA A 95 4.97 11.04 6.10
C ALA A 95 4.20 9.86 6.70
N ALA A 96 3.47 10.07 7.81
CA ALA A 96 2.60 9.08 8.43
C ALA A 96 1.51 8.60 7.45
N LEU A 97 0.83 9.55 6.82
CA LEU A 97 -0.22 9.27 5.84
C LEU A 97 0.33 8.55 4.61
N CYS A 98 1.51 8.95 4.12
CA CYS A 98 2.20 8.26 3.03
C CYS A 98 2.42 6.78 3.38
N SER A 99 3.00 6.49 4.55
CA SER A 99 3.20 5.12 5.03
C SER A 99 1.90 4.33 5.15
N LEU A 100 0.84 4.96 5.66
CA LEU A 100 -0.48 4.34 5.76
C LEU A 100 -1.06 3.98 4.38
N PHE A 101 -0.95 4.88 3.40
CA PHE A 101 -1.41 4.61 2.04
C PHE A 101 -0.59 3.52 1.35
N VAL A 102 0.72 3.44 1.60
CA VAL A 102 1.55 2.33 1.10
C VAL A 102 1.13 1.00 1.71
N TYR A 103 0.86 0.97 3.02
CA TYR A 103 0.34 -0.22 3.68
C TYR A 103 -0.98 -0.69 3.03
N PHE A 104 -1.95 0.22 2.86
CA PHE A 104 -3.22 -0.12 2.21
C PHE A 104 -3.07 -0.51 0.74
N ASN A 105 -2.12 0.09 0.02
CA ASN A 105 -1.83 -0.26 -1.35
C ASN A 105 -1.39 -1.72 -1.47
N PHE A 106 -0.42 -2.13 -0.66
CA PHE A 106 0.05 -3.52 -0.64
C PHE A 106 -1.00 -4.49 -0.11
N GLN A 107 -1.80 -4.10 0.89
CA GLN A 107 -2.93 -4.92 1.34
C GLN A 107 -3.94 -5.16 0.21
N THR A 108 -4.22 -4.12 -0.60
CA THR A 108 -5.11 -4.22 -1.76
C THR A 108 -4.51 -5.09 -2.87
N HIS A 109 -3.19 -5.02 -3.10
CA HIS A 109 -2.48 -5.94 -4.00
C HIS A 109 -2.60 -7.40 -3.54
N GLY A 110 -2.50 -7.66 -2.24
CA GLY A 110 -2.73 -8.99 -1.68
C GLY A 110 -4.17 -9.50 -1.92
N GLN A 111 -5.17 -8.63 -1.77
CA GLN A 111 -6.56 -8.95 -2.12
C GLN A 111 -6.75 -9.21 -3.61
N LEU A 112 -6.11 -8.42 -4.48
CA LEU A 112 -6.16 -8.59 -5.92
C LEU A 112 -5.57 -9.94 -6.35
N ALA A 113 -4.43 -10.34 -5.76
CA ALA A 113 -3.83 -11.64 -6.01
C ALA A 113 -4.76 -12.78 -5.58
N ARG A 114 -5.38 -12.70 -4.40
CA ARG A 114 -6.39 -13.69 -3.95
C ARG A 114 -7.57 -13.77 -4.91
N MET A 115 -8.09 -12.63 -5.39
CA MET A 115 -9.19 -12.63 -6.35
C MET A 115 -8.80 -13.25 -7.70
N ARG A 116 -7.55 -13.07 -8.15
CA ARG A 116 -7.03 -13.75 -9.35
C ARG A 116 -6.87 -15.25 -9.14
N SER A 117 -6.44 -15.69 -7.95
CA SER A 117 -6.44 -17.10 -7.57
C SER A 117 -7.83 -17.73 -7.70
N GLU A 118 -8.86 -17.06 -7.17
CA GLU A 118 -10.25 -17.53 -7.29
C GLU A 118 -10.75 -17.54 -8.74
N GLN A 119 -10.36 -16.55 -9.55
CA GLN A 119 -10.66 -16.53 -10.98
C GLN A 119 -10.04 -17.73 -11.72
N ASP A 120 -8.78 -18.04 -11.45
CA ASP A 120 -8.08 -19.14 -12.10
C ASP A 120 -8.62 -20.50 -11.64
N LYS A 121 -8.93 -20.66 -10.35
CA LYS A 121 -9.63 -21.85 -9.81
C LYS A 121 -10.98 -22.06 -10.50
N PHE A 122 -11.75 -20.98 -10.65
CA PHE A 122 -13.04 -21.03 -11.34
C PHE A 122 -12.87 -21.44 -12.81
N TYR A 123 -11.89 -20.87 -13.52
CA TYR A 123 -11.62 -21.22 -14.91
C TYR A 123 -11.25 -22.71 -15.08
N VAL A 124 -10.37 -23.24 -14.23
CA VAL A 124 -10.03 -24.67 -14.20
C VAL A 124 -11.28 -25.53 -13.94
N GLY A 125 -12.11 -25.15 -12.97
CA GLY A 125 -13.35 -25.85 -12.65
C GLY A 125 -14.34 -25.89 -13.81
N VAL A 126 -14.40 -24.81 -14.60
CA VAL A 126 -15.23 -24.74 -15.81
C VAL A 126 -14.65 -25.59 -16.94
N VAL A 127 -13.34 -25.53 -17.20
CA VAL A 127 -12.68 -26.32 -18.26
C VAL A 127 -12.81 -27.82 -17.99
N LEU A 128 -12.69 -28.25 -16.74
CA LEU A 128 -12.89 -29.65 -16.34
C LEU A 128 -14.38 -30.03 -16.23
N GLY A 129 -15.32 -29.10 -16.46
CA GLY A 129 -16.76 -29.37 -16.38
C GLY A 129 -17.22 -29.81 -14.99
N ILE A 130 -16.65 -29.20 -13.95
CA ILE A 130 -17.01 -29.43 -12.54
C ILE A 130 -17.85 -28.26 -12.00
N VAL A 131 -17.57 -27.04 -12.44
CA VAL A 131 -18.24 -25.81 -12.00
C VAL A 131 -18.84 -25.08 -13.21
N GLY A 132 -19.91 -24.31 -13.01
CA GLY A 132 -20.47 -23.45 -14.06
C GLY A 132 -21.11 -24.21 -15.21
N GLN A 133 -21.83 -25.30 -14.89
CA GLN A 133 -22.54 -26.13 -15.89
C GLN A 133 -23.66 -25.36 -16.60
N HIS A 134 -24.20 -24.33 -15.95
CA HIS A 134 -25.17 -23.41 -16.55
C HIS A 134 -24.47 -22.16 -17.09
N GLU A 135 -24.70 -21.84 -18.35
CA GLU A 135 -24.07 -20.72 -19.06
C GLU A 135 -24.37 -19.38 -18.39
N GLU A 136 -25.61 -19.16 -17.95
CA GLU A 136 -26.01 -17.93 -17.25
C GLU A 136 -25.27 -17.74 -15.92
N GLU A 137 -25.13 -18.80 -15.13
CA GLU A 137 -24.43 -18.75 -13.84
C GLU A 137 -22.93 -18.50 -14.04
N ARG A 138 -22.35 -19.12 -15.07
CA ARG A 138 -20.96 -18.89 -15.48
C ARG A 138 -20.74 -17.43 -15.87
N ALA A 139 -21.59 -16.88 -16.75
CA ALA A 139 -21.49 -15.51 -17.21
C ALA A 139 -21.62 -14.52 -16.04
N LYS A 140 -22.57 -14.76 -15.12
CA LYS A 140 -22.78 -13.93 -13.92
C LYS A 140 -21.55 -13.94 -13.00
N THR A 141 -20.98 -15.11 -12.75
CA THR A 141 -19.80 -15.27 -11.88
C THR A 141 -18.57 -14.58 -12.50
N GLN A 142 -18.35 -14.76 -13.80
CA GLN A 142 -17.27 -14.08 -14.51
C GLN A 142 -17.42 -12.55 -14.48
N ALA A 143 -18.65 -12.04 -14.66
CA ALA A 143 -18.93 -10.61 -14.57
C ALA A 143 -18.67 -10.06 -13.15
N GLU A 144 -19.04 -10.81 -12.11
CA GLU A 144 -18.78 -10.41 -10.72
C GLU A 144 -17.28 -10.38 -10.39
N LEU A 145 -16.53 -11.41 -10.81
CA LEU A 145 -15.08 -11.47 -10.64
C LEU A 145 -14.39 -10.32 -11.38
N ALA A 146 -14.76 -10.08 -12.64
CA ALA A 146 -14.22 -8.98 -13.43
C ALA A 146 -14.50 -7.61 -12.78
N LYS A 147 -15.71 -7.40 -12.25
CA LYS A 147 -16.08 -6.19 -11.50
C LYS A 147 -15.20 -6.02 -10.26
N LYS A 148 -15.07 -7.05 -9.42
CA LYS A 148 -14.23 -7.01 -8.21
C LYS A 148 -12.76 -6.73 -8.52
N LEU A 149 -12.21 -7.37 -9.55
CA LEU A 149 -10.83 -7.13 -10.00
C LEU A 149 -10.64 -5.68 -10.47
N LYS A 150 -11.59 -5.12 -11.21
CA LYS A 150 -11.57 -3.73 -11.65
C LYS A 150 -11.62 -2.76 -10.48
N GLU A 151 -12.52 -2.97 -9.53
CA GLU A 151 -12.65 -2.14 -8.32
C GLU A 151 -11.38 -2.17 -7.47
N LEU A 152 -10.80 -3.36 -7.25
CA LEU A 152 -9.53 -3.50 -6.54
C LEU A 152 -8.38 -2.82 -7.28
N GLY A 153 -8.31 -2.96 -8.62
CA GLY A 153 -7.31 -2.26 -9.44
C GLY A 153 -7.42 -0.74 -9.33
N GLN A 154 -8.64 -0.19 -9.29
CA GLN A 154 -8.86 1.23 -9.06
C GLN A 154 -8.39 1.67 -7.67
N LYS A 155 -8.68 0.88 -6.63
CA LYS A 155 -8.21 1.16 -5.25
C LYS A 155 -6.68 1.14 -5.14
N VAL A 156 -6.02 0.20 -5.82
CA VAL A 156 -4.55 0.16 -5.93
C VAL A 156 -4.04 1.48 -6.51
N ASN A 157 -4.56 1.91 -7.65
CA ASN A 157 -4.11 3.16 -8.28
C ASN A 157 -4.39 4.39 -7.40
N GLY A 158 -5.53 4.43 -6.72
CA GLY A 158 -5.90 5.52 -5.81
C GLY A 158 -4.94 5.62 -4.62
N THR A 159 -4.69 4.50 -3.94
CA THR A 159 -3.78 4.45 -2.78
C THR A 159 -2.33 4.74 -3.17
N PHE A 160 -1.88 4.25 -4.34
CA PHE A 160 -0.55 4.55 -4.88
C PHE A 160 -0.36 6.06 -5.11
N ARG A 161 -1.33 6.71 -5.76
CA ARG A 161 -1.29 8.17 -5.99
C ARG A 161 -1.33 8.96 -4.69
N ALA A 162 -2.19 8.57 -3.75
CA ALA A 162 -2.27 9.21 -2.44
C ALA A 162 -0.95 9.12 -1.67
N ALA A 163 -0.32 7.95 -1.67
CA ALA A 163 1.01 7.76 -1.08
C ALA A 163 2.06 8.69 -1.70
N HIS A 164 2.12 8.77 -3.03
CA HIS A 164 3.08 9.64 -3.74
C HIS A 164 2.84 11.12 -3.41
N VAL A 165 1.59 11.57 -3.46
CA VAL A 165 1.25 12.97 -3.15
C VAL A 165 1.65 13.30 -1.72
N CYS A 166 1.30 12.46 -0.74
CA CYS A 166 1.69 12.67 0.66
C CYS A 166 3.21 12.65 0.86
N GLY A 167 3.93 11.74 0.19
CA GLY A 167 5.39 11.66 0.25
C GLY A 167 6.07 12.92 -0.29
N TRP A 168 5.64 13.41 -1.46
CA TRP A 168 6.16 14.64 -2.04
C TRP A 168 5.82 15.87 -1.20
N LEU A 169 4.57 15.98 -0.73
CA LEU A 169 4.17 17.09 0.14
C LEU A 169 4.97 17.08 1.45
N SER A 170 5.26 15.90 2.02
CA SER A 170 6.12 15.78 3.21
C SER A 170 7.53 16.34 2.95
N LEU A 171 8.14 15.96 1.83
CA LEU A 171 9.45 16.47 1.42
C LEU A 171 9.43 17.99 1.15
N PHE A 172 8.41 18.49 0.46
CA PHE A 172 8.27 19.93 0.21
C PHE A 172 8.08 20.71 1.51
N SER A 173 7.31 20.17 2.46
CA SER A 173 7.13 20.77 3.78
C SER A 173 8.45 20.87 4.54
N PHE A 174 9.27 19.81 4.48
CA PHE A 174 10.62 19.82 5.04
C PHE A 174 11.52 20.87 4.38
N LEU A 175 11.60 20.89 3.04
CA LEU A 175 12.45 21.83 2.30
C LEU A 175 12.00 23.28 2.51
N ALA A 176 10.69 23.54 2.54
CA ALA A 176 10.14 24.86 2.80
C ALA A 176 10.44 25.34 4.22
N ALA A 177 10.27 24.48 5.23
CA ALA A 177 10.60 24.80 6.61
C ALA A 177 12.11 25.05 6.80
N ALA A 178 12.96 24.19 6.21
CA ALA A 178 14.41 24.34 6.26
C ALA A 178 14.89 25.60 5.52
N GLY A 179 14.32 25.89 4.34
CA GLY A 179 14.61 27.08 3.56
C GLY A 179 14.14 28.37 4.22
N TRP A 180 12.94 28.35 4.82
CA TRP A 180 12.43 29.45 5.64
C TRP A 180 13.36 29.75 6.81
N LEU A 181 13.75 28.69 7.55
CA LEU A 181 14.73 28.80 8.62
C LEU A 181 16.03 29.41 8.07
N ALA A 182 16.64 28.83 7.04
CA ALA A 182 17.91 29.33 6.49
C ALA A 182 17.88 30.79 5.99
N THR A 183 16.75 31.26 5.48
CA THR A 183 16.62 32.62 4.91
C THR A 183 16.31 33.68 5.95
N ASN A 184 15.53 33.36 6.98
CA ASN A 184 15.17 34.30 8.06
C ASN A 184 16.17 34.28 9.22
N LEU A 185 17.31 33.61 9.03
CA LEU A 185 18.45 33.57 9.94
C LEU A 185 19.60 34.48 9.51
N ARG A 186 19.50 35.12 8.34
CA ARG A 186 20.44 36.12 7.84
C ARG A 186 19.95 37.51 8.20
#